data_AF-A0A8H7EV48-F1
#
_entry.id   AF-A0A8H7EV48-F1
#
_cell.length_a   1.000
_cell.length_b   1.000
_cell.length_c   1.000
_cell.angle_alpha   90.00
_cell.angle_beta   90.00
_cell.angle_gamma   90.00
#
_symmetry.space_group_name_H-M   'P 1'
#
loop_
_entity.id
_entity.type
_entity.pdbx_description
1 polymer ?
#
loop_
_entity_poly.entity_id
_entity_poly.type
_entity_poly.pdbx_seq_one_letter_code
_entity_poly.pdbx_strand_id
1 'polypeptide(L)'
;MLSKSIVRSPSWYNLLAAWLVYSLSYGLLVGRQEGPGQPPIGLCLAQTLLIYAVPPLVTSATLNLYIDLYLILREVRSGVFNGSKQRRSFWLVIVPWLIFVVIIIELLLLIFPGHRFHLVERTPTNFYCHLGDTLPSIITGGVVVAITSTMLPLQVWLAVTIYRSSDALRRLAEADRHLFITLYVRLTLTTLVVALGFGLSISAIFLVTSDEISLVYPIVAVAIGVALGTQKVINLLMSKHHMVEGNLSVGHPPRLVILAPI
;
A
#
# COMPACT_ATOMS: atom_id res chain seq x y z
N MET A 1 -13.61 8.44 -11.67
CA MET A 1 -12.89 7.24 -11.20
C MET A 1 -13.67 5.94 -11.43
N LEU A 2 -14.76 5.95 -12.22
CA LEU A 2 -15.58 4.77 -12.51
C LEU A 2 -15.68 4.58 -14.02
N SER A 3 -14.65 3.97 -14.63
CA SER A 3 -14.89 3.31 -15.91
C SER A 3 -15.64 2.03 -15.60
N LYS A 4 -16.88 1.91 -16.06
CA LYS A 4 -17.75 0.74 -15.81
C LYS A 4 -17.17 -0.57 -16.37
N SER A 5 -16.11 -0.51 -17.16
CA SER A 5 -15.55 -1.66 -17.88
C SER A 5 -14.39 -2.36 -17.19
N ILE A 6 -13.87 -1.84 -16.05
CA ILE A 6 -12.70 -2.45 -15.38
C ILE A 6 -13.08 -2.84 -13.96
N VAL A 7 -13.37 -4.13 -13.76
CA VAL A 7 -13.61 -4.70 -12.43
C VAL A 7 -12.25 -4.94 -11.77
N ARG A 8 -11.94 -4.15 -10.74
CA ARG A 8 -10.68 -4.28 -9.97
C ARG A 8 -10.89 -5.19 -8.77
N SER A 9 -9.82 -5.84 -8.32
CA SER A 9 -9.91 -6.72 -7.16
C SER A 9 -10.13 -5.93 -5.85
N PRO A 10 -10.81 -6.50 -4.85
CA PRO A 10 -11.02 -5.83 -3.56
C PRO A 10 -9.72 -5.44 -2.84
N SER A 11 -8.65 -6.24 -2.99
CA SER A 11 -7.32 -5.92 -2.45
C SER A 11 -6.74 -4.61 -3.01
N TRP A 12 -7.06 -4.28 -4.28
CA TRP A 12 -6.64 -3.02 -4.88
C TRP A 12 -7.31 -1.82 -4.20
N TYR A 13 -8.62 -1.90 -3.96
CA TYR A 13 -9.34 -0.85 -3.23
C TYR A 13 -8.87 -0.74 -1.78
N ASN A 14 -8.56 -1.87 -1.16
CA ASN A 14 -8.01 -1.91 0.19
C ASN A 14 -6.67 -1.17 0.28
N LEU A 15 -5.77 -1.41 -0.68
CA LEU A 15 -4.49 -0.70 -0.76
C LEU A 15 -4.71 0.81 -0.94
N LEU A 16 -5.63 1.22 -1.80
CA LEU A 16 -5.95 2.65 -1.98
C LEU A 16 -6.50 3.28 -0.69
N ALA A 17 -7.36 2.58 0.03
CA ALA A 17 -7.88 3.04 1.32
C ALA A 17 -6.75 3.18 2.36
N ALA A 18 -5.84 2.20 2.42
CA ALA A 18 -4.66 2.27 3.30
C ALA A 18 -3.77 3.49 2.98
N TRP A 19 -3.50 3.76 1.70
CA TRP A 19 -2.75 4.95 1.29
C TRP A 19 -3.48 6.26 1.57
N LEU A 20 -4.81 6.28 1.46
CA LEU A 20 -5.60 7.45 1.84
C LEU A 20 -5.45 7.73 3.34
N VAL A 21 -5.55 6.71 4.20
CA VAL A 21 -5.32 6.85 5.64
C VAL A 21 -3.88 7.31 5.91
N TYR A 22 -2.89 6.80 5.17
CA TYR A 22 -1.50 7.27 5.24
C TYR A 22 -1.43 8.77 4.98
N SER A 23 -1.94 9.25 3.85
CA SER A 23 -1.90 10.67 3.51
C SER A 23 -2.64 11.53 4.55
N LEU A 24 -3.80 11.07 5.03
CA LEU A 24 -4.57 11.80 6.04
C LEU A 24 -3.80 11.90 7.37
N SER A 25 -3.10 10.85 7.80
CA SER A 25 -2.32 10.86 9.04
C SER A 25 -1.26 11.96 9.07
N TYR A 26 -0.48 12.10 8.01
CA TYR A 26 0.52 13.17 7.88
C TYR A 26 -0.12 14.55 7.63
N GLY A 27 -1.33 14.58 7.08
CA GLY A 27 -2.08 15.82 6.82
C GLY A 27 -2.78 16.44 8.03
N LEU A 28 -2.89 15.75 9.17
CA LEU A 28 -3.69 16.22 10.32
C LEU A 28 -3.24 17.56 10.90
N LEU A 29 -1.96 17.90 10.82
CA LEU A 29 -1.42 19.16 11.35
C LEU A 29 -1.41 20.32 10.34
N VAL A 30 -1.90 20.12 9.12
CA VAL A 30 -1.90 21.19 8.10
C VAL A 30 -2.69 22.40 8.64
N GLY A 31 -2.07 23.59 8.58
CA GLY A 31 -2.63 24.83 9.14
C GLY A 31 -2.35 25.06 10.63
N ARG A 32 -1.67 24.13 11.31
CA ARG A 32 -1.19 24.26 12.70
C ARG A 32 0.32 23.98 12.84
N GLN A 33 1.04 24.01 11.72
CA GLN A 33 2.50 23.80 11.65
C GLN A 33 3.27 25.02 12.16
N GLU A 34 2.79 26.23 11.82
CA GLU A 34 3.41 27.50 12.17
C GLU A 34 2.73 28.07 13.42
N GLY A 35 3.43 28.03 14.56
CA GLY A 35 2.92 28.60 15.80
C GLY A 35 3.83 28.31 16.99
N PRO A 36 3.96 29.27 17.94
CA PRO A 36 4.78 29.10 19.14
C PRO A 36 4.18 28.10 20.14
N GLY A 37 2.88 27.79 20.02
CA GLY A 37 2.19 26.82 20.88
C GLY A 37 2.21 25.40 20.32
N GLN A 38 2.21 24.41 21.21
CA GLN A 38 1.96 23.01 20.85
C GLN A 38 0.53 22.86 20.29
N PRO A 39 0.32 21.99 19.28
CA PRO A 39 -1.02 21.72 18.76
C PRO A 39 -1.92 21.12 19.87
N PRO A 40 -3.27 21.20 19.72
CA PRO A 40 -4.17 20.57 20.67
C PRO A 40 -3.79 19.12 20.91
N ILE A 41 -3.61 18.75 22.18
CA ILE A 41 -3.00 17.47 22.54
C ILE A 41 -3.73 16.26 21.96
N GLY A 42 -5.07 16.32 21.83
CA GLY A 42 -5.86 15.26 21.20
C GLY A 42 -5.54 15.07 19.71
N LEU A 43 -5.25 16.15 18.98
CA LEU A 43 -4.86 16.09 17.57
C LEU A 43 -3.45 15.52 17.43
N CYS A 44 -2.53 15.98 18.30
CA CYS A 44 -1.16 15.48 18.35
C CYS A 44 -1.13 13.98 18.66
N LEU A 45 -1.89 13.54 19.68
CA LEU A 45 -2.05 12.14 20.03
C LEU A 45 -2.65 11.32 18.89
N ALA A 46 -3.74 11.79 18.26
CA ALA A 46 -4.35 11.08 17.14
C ALA A 46 -3.38 10.93 15.97
N GLN A 47 -2.61 11.96 15.65
CA GLN A 47 -1.59 11.89 14.61
C GLN A 47 -0.47 10.89 14.98
N THR A 48 0.02 10.93 16.23
CA THR A 48 1.03 9.98 16.72
C THR A 48 0.55 8.54 16.59
N LEU A 49 -0.69 8.23 17.00
CA LEU A 49 -1.27 6.88 16.86
C LEU A 49 -1.29 6.43 15.39
N LEU A 50 -1.70 7.32 14.49
CA LEU A 50 -1.80 6.98 13.07
C LEU A 50 -0.43 6.82 12.39
N ILE A 51 0.55 7.68 12.68
CA ILE A 51 1.88 7.62 12.05
C ILE A 51 2.58 6.28 12.34
N TYR A 52 2.36 5.72 13.54
CA TYR A 52 2.89 4.39 13.89
C TYR A 52 2.02 3.24 13.36
N ALA A 53 0.69 3.38 13.35
CA ALA A 53 -0.19 2.28 12.93
C ALA A 53 -0.28 2.10 11.40
N VAL A 54 -0.13 3.17 10.62
CA VAL A 54 -0.37 3.12 9.18
C VAL A 54 0.73 2.39 8.37
N PRO A 55 2.04 2.48 8.68
CA PRO A 55 3.04 1.73 7.93
C PRO A 55 2.81 0.20 7.92
N PRO A 56 2.47 -0.45 9.06
CA PRO A 56 1.99 -1.84 9.08
C PRO A 56 0.74 -2.08 8.23
N LEU A 57 -0.24 -1.16 8.24
CA LEU A 57 -1.46 -1.26 7.43
C LEU A 57 -1.14 -1.28 5.93
N VAL A 58 -0.31 -0.32 5.48
CA VAL A 58 0.04 -0.19 4.06
C VAL A 58 0.88 -1.37 3.57
N THR A 59 1.87 -1.80 4.37
CA THR A 59 2.73 -2.94 4.00
C THR A 59 1.95 -4.25 3.96
N SER A 60 1.06 -4.51 4.93
CA SER A 60 0.18 -5.68 4.90
C SER A 60 -0.84 -5.64 3.77
N ALA A 61 -1.44 -4.47 3.48
CA ALA A 61 -2.33 -4.30 2.32
C ALA A 61 -1.60 -4.56 0.99
N THR A 62 -0.33 -4.16 0.89
CA THR A 62 0.52 -4.42 -0.28
C THR A 62 0.82 -5.91 -0.42
N LEU A 63 1.18 -6.60 0.67
CA LEU A 63 1.37 -8.05 0.67
C LEU A 63 0.11 -8.79 0.21
N ASN A 64 -1.07 -8.39 0.71
CA ASN A 64 -2.33 -8.99 0.32
C ASN A 64 -2.67 -8.75 -1.16
N LEU A 65 -2.27 -7.62 -1.72
CA LEU A 65 -2.38 -7.39 -3.16
C LEU A 65 -1.44 -8.32 -3.96
N TYR A 66 -0.21 -8.56 -3.51
CA TYR A 66 0.67 -9.54 -4.15
C TYR A 66 0.11 -10.96 -4.10
N ILE A 67 -0.46 -11.37 -2.96
CA ILE A 67 -1.13 -12.66 -2.82
C ILE A 67 -2.30 -12.75 -3.80
N ASP A 68 -3.13 -11.71 -3.90
CA ASP A 68 -4.25 -11.67 -4.83
C ASP A 68 -3.79 -11.77 -6.30
N LEU A 69 -2.76 -11.02 -6.70
CA LEU A 69 -2.17 -11.10 -8.04
C LEU A 69 -1.62 -12.49 -8.35
N TYR A 70 -0.95 -13.12 -7.38
CA TYR A 70 -0.45 -14.49 -7.53
C TYR A 70 -1.60 -15.50 -7.73
N LEU A 71 -2.69 -15.34 -6.99
CA LEU A 71 -3.84 -16.23 -7.09
C LEU A 71 -4.59 -16.05 -8.41
N ILE A 72 -4.73 -14.81 -8.89
CA ILE A 72 -5.28 -14.51 -10.22
C ILE A 72 -4.42 -15.19 -11.30
N LEU A 73 -3.09 -15.06 -11.23
CA LEU A 73 -2.18 -15.69 -12.19
C LEU A 73 -2.26 -17.22 -12.15
N ARG A 74 -2.39 -17.80 -10.95
CA ARG A 74 -2.59 -19.24 -10.77
C ARG A 74 -3.89 -19.73 -11.40
N GLU A 75 -4.99 -19.00 -11.19
CA GLU A 75 -6.30 -19.31 -11.79
C GLU A 75 -6.21 -19.27 -13.32
N VAL A 76 -5.64 -18.20 -13.89
CA VAL A 76 -5.42 -18.06 -15.35
C VAL A 76 -4.58 -19.21 -15.91
N ARG A 77 -3.52 -19.62 -15.21
CA ARG A 77 -2.66 -20.74 -15.62
C ARG A 77 -3.39 -22.08 -15.57
N SER A 78 -4.19 -22.31 -14.52
CA SER A 78 -4.92 -23.56 -14.34
C SER A 78 -6.15 -23.68 -15.25
N GLY A 79 -6.71 -22.57 -15.72
CA GLY A 79 -8.00 -22.52 -16.42
C GLY A 79 -9.21 -22.84 -15.52
N VAL A 80 -8.98 -23.16 -14.24
CA VAL A 80 -10.02 -23.51 -13.28
C VAL A 80 -10.25 -22.32 -12.35
N PHE A 81 -11.40 -21.66 -12.50
CA PHE A 81 -11.83 -20.61 -11.60
C PHE A 81 -12.49 -21.23 -10.38
N ASN A 82 -11.81 -21.19 -9.24
CA ASN A 82 -12.34 -21.76 -8.00
C ASN A 82 -13.41 -20.82 -7.40
N GLY A 83 -14.58 -21.35 -7.02
CA GLY A 83 -15.72 -20.56 -6.53
C GLY A 83 -15.56 -19.93 -5.14
N SER A 84 -14.51 -20.30 -4.39
CA SER A 84 -14.18 -19.78 -3.05
C SER A 84 -13.66 -18.32 -3.04
N LYS A 85 -13.96 -17.51 -4.06
CA LYS A 85 -13.39 -16.16 -4.22
C LYS A 85 -13.80 -15.20 -3.10
N GLN A 86 -15.05 -15.29 -2.64
CA GLN A 86 -15.62 -14.33 -1.71
C GLN A 86 -15.00 -14.43 -0.31
N ARG A 87 -14.91 -15.64 0.27
CA ARG A 87 -14.29 -15.84 1.59
C ARG A 87 -12.81 -15.45 1.60
N ARG A 88 -12.09 -15.76 0.53
CA ARG A 88 -10.67 -15.40 0.36
C ARG A 88 -10.49 -13.88 0.29
N SER A 89 -11.31 -13.22 -0.53
CA SER A 89 -11.28 -11.78 -0.68
C SER A 89 -11.61 -11.05 0.62
N PHE A 90 -12.54 -11.57 1.42
CA PHE A 90 -12.89 -11.01 2.71
C PHE A 90 -11.69 -10.97 3.67
N TRP A 91 -10.98 -12.09 3.82
CA TRP A 91 -9.79 -12.15 4.68
C TRP A 91 -8.65 -11.24 4.19
N LEU A 92 -8.42 -11.17 2.87
CA LEU A 92 -7.41 -10.29 2.27
C LEU A 92 -7.68 -8.80 2.53
N VAL A 93 -8.95 -8.42 2.74
CA VAL A 93 -9.32 -7.05 3.08
C VAL A 93 -9.21 -6.80 4.58
N ILE A 94 -9.66 -7.72 5.42
CA ILE A 94 -9.75 -7.50 6.87
C ILE A 94 -8.41 -7.55 7.60
N VAL A 95 -7.50 -8.46 7.21
CA VAL A 95 -6.24 -8.66 7.93
C VAL A 95 -5.42 -7.36 8.12
N PRO A 96 -5.24 -6.50 7.10
CA PRO A 96 -4.51 -5.25 7.25
C PRO A 96 -5.14 -4.29 8.27
N TRP A 97 -6.48 -4.22 8.31
CA TRP A 97 -7.19 -3.38 9.27
C TRP A 97 -7.12 -3.94 10.70
N LEU A 98 -7.10 -5.27 10.85
CA LEU A 98 -6.85 -5.87 12.17
C LEU A 98 -5.46 -5.51 12.69
N ILE A 99 -4.43 -5.61 11.85
CA ILE A 99 -3.07 -5.19 12.21
C ILE A 99 -3.05 -3.71 12.62
N PHE A 100 -3.70 -2.85 11.83
CA PHE A 100 -3.83 -1.41 12.14
C PHE A 100 -4.45 -1.16 13.52
N VAL A 101 -5.58 -1.80 13.81
CA VAL A 101 -6.27 -1.64 15.10
C VAL A 101 -5.43 -2.19 16.25
N VAL A 102 -4.74 -3.31 16.07
CA VAL A 102 -3.85 -3.89 17.08
C VAL A 102 -2.71 -2.93 17.43
N ILE A 103 -2.08 -2.28 16.45
CA ILE A 103 -1.03 -1.29 16.71
C ILE A 103 -1.59 -0.07 17.44
N ILE A 104 -2.78 0.43 17.06
CA ILE A 104 -3.42 1.52 17.80
C ILE A 104 -3.68 1.14 19.27
N ILE A 105 -4.21 -0.06 19.51
CA ILE A 105 -4.47 -0.55 20.87
C ILE A 105 -3.17 -0.64 21.66
N GLU A 106 -2.10 -1.18 21.07
CA GLU A 106 -0.78 -1.27 21.70
C GLU A 106 -0.27 0.12 22.12
N LEU A 107 -0.32 1.11 21.24
CA LEU A 107 0.10 2.48 21.56
C LEU A 107 -0.76 3.12 22.64
N LEU A 108 -2.08 2.92 22.62
CA LEU A 108 -2.97 3.41 23.67
C LEU A 108 -2.62 2.78 25.03
N LEU A 109 -2.35 1.47 25.06
CA LEU A 109 -1.91 0.76 26.26
C LEU A 109 -0.54 1.26 26.74
N LEU A 110 0.35 1.66 25.83
CA LEU A 110 1.65 2.22 26.17
C LEU A 110 1.54 3.63 26.76
N ILE A 111 0.64 4.46 26.22
CA ILE A 111 0.52 5.87 26.59
C ILE A 111 -0.25 6.05 27.90
N PHE A 112 -1.42 5.42 28.04
CA PHE A 112 -2.33 5.66 29.17
C PHE A 112 -1.89 4.91 30.44
N PRO A 113 -1.90 3.56 30.50
CA PRO A 113 -1.32 2.80 31.61
C PRO A 113 0.14 3.16 31.91
N GLY A 114 0.95 3.40 30.88
CA GLY A 114 2.37 3.73 31.04
C GLY A 114 2.65 5.14 31.56
N HIS A 115 1.63 6.00 31.71
CA HIS A 115 1.79 7.42 32.09
C HIS A 115 2.75 8.21 31.18
N ARG A 116 2.84 7.79 29.91
CA ARG A 116 3.75 8.35 28.89
C ARG A 116 3.12 9.47 28.07
N PHE A 117 1.98 9.99 28.51
CA PHE A 117 1.26 11.06 27.82
C PHE A 117 2.10 12.33 27.63
N HIS A 118 3.00 12.64 28.57
CA HIS A 118 3.90 13.78 28.49
C HIS A 118 5.01 13.65 27.42
N LEU A 119 5.22 12.44 26.89
CA LEU A 119 6.20 12.16 25.83
C LEU A 119 5.63 12.38 24.43
N VAL A 120 4.33 12.68 24.31
CA VAL A 120 3.71 13.03 23.03
C VAL A 120 4.12 14.46 22.69
N GLU A 121 5.02 14.60 21.74
CA GLU A 121 5.57 15.90 21.37
C GLU A 121 5.68 16.08 19.86
N ARG A 122 5.65 17.34 19.45
CA ARG A 122 5.84 17.73 18.05
C ARG A 122 7.32 17.59 17.69
N THR A 123 7.61 17.06 16.50
CA THR A 123 8.99 16.96 16.03
C THR A 123 9.66 18.34 15.91
N PRO A 124 11.01 18.41 15.96
CA PRO A 124 11.74 19.64 15.70
C PRO A 124 11.42 20.27 14.34
N THR A 125 11.04 19.45 13.36
CA THR A 125 10.62 19.89 12.02
C THR A 125 9.21 20.47 11.97
N ASN A 126 8.46 20.42 13.07
CA ASN A 126 7.09 20.91 13.22
C ASN A 126 6.03 20.28 12.29
N PHE A 127 6.38 19.24 11.52
CA PHE A 127 5.48 18.64 10.53
C PHE A 127 4.55 17.57 11.10
N TYR A 128 4.96 16.88 12.15
CA TYR A 128 4.17 15.83 12.77
C TYR A 128 4.41 15.69 14.27
N CYS A 129 3.51 14.99 14.96
CA CYS A 129 3.67 14.58 16.34
C CYS A 129 4.18 13.14 16.42
N HIS A 130 5.09 12.90 17.35
CA HIS A 130 5.65 11.59 17.64
C HIS A 130 5.68 11.34 19.15
N LEU A 131 5.93 10.09 19.53
CA LEU A 131 6.27 9.77 20.91
C LEU A 131 7.79 9.89 21.03
N GLY A 132 8.29 10.65 22.01
CA GLY A 132 9.73 10.78 22.28
C GLY A 132 10.42 9.48 22.74
N ASP A 133 9.69 8.37 22.77
CA ASP A 133 10.23 7.03 23.05
C ASP A 133 10.51 6.28 21.74
N THR A 134 11.56 5.46 21.75
CA THR A 134 11.96 4.63 20.61
C THR A 134 11.13 3.35 20.51
N LEU A 135 10.47 2.92 21.59
CA LEU A 135 9.73 1.67 21.65
C LEU A 135 8.62 1.54 20.57
N PRO A 136 7.72 2.52 20.36
CA PRO A 136 6.75 2.48 19.26
C PRO A 136 7.38 2.30 17.89
N SER A 137 8.50 2.98 17.66
CA SER A 137 9.25 2.93 16.40
C SER A 137 9.85 1.54 16.17
N ILE A 138 10.40 0.92 17.22
CA ILE A 138 10.96 -0.44 17.17
C ILE A 138 9.87 -1.47 16.90
N ILE A 139 8.73 -1.40 17.60
CA ILE A 139 7.61 -2.33 17.41
C ILE A 139 7.06 -2.21 15.98
N THR A 140 6.72 -1.00 15.57
CA THR A 140 6.21 -0.70 14.23
C THR A 140 7.19 -1.14 13.15
N GLY A 141 8.46 -0.76 13.29
CA GLY A 141 9.53 -1.11 12.37
C GLY A 141 9.73 -2.62 12.28
N GLY A 142 9.72 -3.33 13.41
CA GLY A 142 9.81 -4.79 13.46
C GLY A 142 8.69 -5.49 12.71
N VAL A 143 7.44 -5.04 12.89
CA VAL A 143 6.28 -5.56 12.14
C VAL A 143 6.42 -5.31 10.65
N VAL A 144 6.81 -4.10 10.25
CA VAL A 144 7.02 -3.75 8.83
C VAL A 144 8.14 -4.59 8.21
N VAL A 145 9.25 -4.79 8.91
CA VAL A 145 10.36 -5.64 8.45
C VAL A 145 9.91 -7.09 8.31
N ALA A 146 9.19 -7.63 9.28
CA ALA A 146 8.68 -8.99 9.21
C ALA A 146 7.77 -9.18 7.99
N ILE A 147 6.80 -8.29 7.77
CA ILE A 147 5.91 -8.34 6.60
C ILE A 147 6.72 -8.22 5.30
N THR A 148 7.62 -7.24 5.21
CA THR A 148 8.43 -6.99 4.01
C THR A 148 9.34 -8.18 3.69
N SER A 149 9.90 -8.84 4.71
CA SER A 149 10.73 -10.03 4.54
C SER A 149 9.97 -11.20 3.91
N THR A 150 8.66 -11.33 4.19
CA THR A 150 7.80 -12.33 3.53
C THR A 150 7.37 -11.90 2.13
N MET A 151 7.23 -10.59 1.92
CA MET A 151 6.80 -9.99 0.65
C MET A 151 7.87 -10.11 -0.44
N LEU A 152 9.15 -9.94 -0.11
CA LEU A 152 10.24 -9.99 -1.10
C LEU A 152 10.37 -11.34 -1.82
N PRO A 153 10.40 -12.51 -1.13
CA PRO A 153 10.37 -13.81 -1.78
C PRO A 153 9.13 -14.00 -2.66
N LEU A 154 7.96 -13.54 -2.19
CA LEU A 154 6.72 -13.63 -2.95
C LEU A 154 6.80 -12.80 -4.25
N GLN A 155 7.41 -11.62 -4.21
CA GLN A 155 7.66 -10.81 -5.40
C GLN A 155 8.57 -11.51 -6.40
N VAL A 156 9.72 -12.02 -5.94
CA VAL A 156 10.65 -12.78 -6.79
C VAL A 156 9.96 -13.99 -7.40
N TRP A 157 9.22 -14.75 -6.59
CA TRP A 157 8.45 -15.90 -7.05
C TRP A 157 7.39 -15.52 -8.08
N LEU A 158 6.66 -14.43 -7.85
CA LEU A 158 5.66 -13.91 -8.79
C LEU A 158 6.33 -13.47 -10.10
N ALA A 159 7.45 -12.75 -10.06
CA ALA A 159 8.23 -12.39 -11.26
C ALA A 159 8.68 -13.63 -12.04
N VAL A 160 9.27 -14.62 -11.37
CA VAL A 160 9.70 -15.87 -12.01
C VAL A 160 8.50 -16.60 -12.61
N THR A 161 7.36 -16.61 -11.93
CA THR A 161 6.14 -17.22 -12.43
C THR A 161 5.63 -16.48 -13.67
N ILE A 162 5.59 -15.15 -13.67
CA ILE A 162 5.19 -14.33 -14.82
C ILE A 162 6.13 -14.60 -16.00
N TYR A 163 7.44 -14.62 -15.76
CA TYR A 163 8.44 -14.86 -16.80
C TYR A 163 8.31 -16.26 -17.42
N ARG A 164 8.15 -17.30 -16.59
CA ARG A 164 7.99 -18.68 -17.04
C ARG A 164 6.65 -18.96 -17.69
N SER A 165 5.61 -18.21 -17.35
CA SER A 165 4.24 -18.39 -17.84
C SER A 165 3.82 -17.33 -18.84
N SER A 166 4.76 -16.81 -19.63
CA SER A 166 4.50 -15.85 -20.70
C SER A 166 3.36 -16.30 -21.62
N ASP A 167 3.24 -17.61 -21.91
CA ASP A 167 2.15 -18.18 -22.70
C ASP A 167 0.78 -18.16 -21.99
N ALA A 168 0.74 -18.34 -20.67
CA ALA A 168 -0.50 -18.15 -19.91
C ALA A 168 -0.91 -16.68 -19.89
N LEU A 169 0.07 -15.78 -19.81
CA LEU A 169 -0.15 -14.34 -19.85
C LEU A 169 -0.60 -13.86 -21.25
N ARG A 170 -0.17 -14.53 -22.32
CA ARG A 170 -0.64 -14.29 -23.69
C ARG A 170 -2.13 -14.60 -23.88
N ARG A 171 -2.75 -15.39 -22.99
CA ARG A 171 -4.20 -15.66 -23.04
C ARG A 171 -5.05 -14.49 -22.52
N LEU A 172 -4.45 -13.55 -21.79
CA LEU A 172 -5.13 -12.33 -21.36
C LEU A 172 -5.22 -11.36 -22.54
N ALA A 173 -6.28 -10.54 -22.55
CA ALA A 173 -6.35 -9.42 -23.47
C ALA A 173 -5.12 -8.51 -23.30
N GLU A 174 -4.63 -7.95 -24.40
CA GLU A 174 -3.41 -7.13 -24.39
C GLU A 174 -3.49 -5.98 -23.37
N ALA A 175 -4.64 -5.31 -23.30
CA ALA A 175 -4.90 -4.25 -22.33
C ALA A 175 -4.75 -4.72 -20.87
N ASP A 176 -5.29 -5.91 -20.54
CA ASP A 176 -5.22 -6.47 -19.17
C ASP A 176 -3.79 -6.90 -18.82
N ARG A 177 -3.06 -7.47 -19.79
CA ARG A 177 -1.65 -7.83 -19.66
C ARG A 177 -0.78 -6.59 -19.35
N HIS A 178 -0.96 -5.51 -20.11
CA HIS A 178 -0.22 -4.26 -19.88
C HIS A 178 -0.55 -3.66 -18.51
N LEU A 179 -1.83 -3.67 -18.10
CA LEU A 179 -2.24 -3.18 -16.80
C LEU A 179 -1.60 -4.00 -15.67
N PHE A 180 -1.64 -5.33 -15.78
CA PHE A 180 -1.07 -6.24 -14.79
C PHE A 180 0.45 -6.05 -14.62
N ILE A 181 1.19 -6.01 -15.73
CA ILE A 181 2.65 -5.79 -15.70
C ILE A 181 2.98 -4.40 -15.15
N THR A 182 2.28 -3.36 -15.61
CA THR A 182 2.48 -1.98 -15.14
C THR A 182 2.22 -1.87 -13.64
N LEU A 183 1.15 -2.50 -13.16
CA LEU A 183 0.82 -2.56 -11.74
C LEU A 183 1.92 -3.27 -10.95
N TYR A 184 2.35 -4.45 -11.40
CA TYR A 184 3.42 -5.22 -10.76
C TYR A 184 4.72 -4.42 -10.66
N VAL A 185 5.18 -3.83 -11.76
CA VAL A 185 6.43 -3.04 -11.79
C VAL A 185 6.34 -1.84 -10.83
N ARG A 186 5.22 -1.12 -10.82
CA ARG A 186 5.00 0.01 -9.91
C ARG A 186 5.02 -0.41 -8.44
N LEU A 187 4.36 -1.51 -8.09
CA LEU A 187 4.34 -2.04 -6.72
C LEU A 187 5.73 -2.52 -6.27
N THR A 188 6.48 -3.15 -7.17
CA THR A 188 7.82 -3.65 -6.86
C THR A 188 8.79 -2.49 -6.66
N LEU A 189 8.77 -1.49 -7.53
CA LEU A 189 9.56 -0.27 -7.34
C LEU A 189 9.21 0.42 -6.01
N THR A 190 7.91 0.53 -5.71
CA THR A 190 7.43 1.10 -4.45
C THR A 190 7.95 0.30 -3.25
N THR A 191 7.89 -1.02 -3.31
CA THR A 191 8.39 -1.89 -2.24
C THR A 191 9.88 -1.70 -2.03
N LEU A 192 10.68 -1.63 -3.09
CA LEU A 192 12.13 -1.44 -2.98
C LEU A 192 12.47 -0.10 -2.31
N VAL A 193 11.78 0.98 -2.70
CA VAL A 193 11.94 2.30 -2.07
C VAL A 193 11.59 2.25 -0.58
N VAL A 194 10.48 1.60 -0.22
CA VAL A 194 10.05 1.45 1.17
C VAL A 194 11.04 0.59 1.96
N ALA A 195 11.49 -0.54 1.42
CA ALA A 195 12.45 -1.42 2.06
C ALA A 195 13.79 -0.72 2.32
N LEU A 196 14.26 0.10 1.36
CA LEU A 196 15.45 0.94 1.55
C LEU A 196 15.22 1.99 2.62
N GLY A 197 14.09 2.71 2.60
CA GLY A 197 13.77 3.73 3.60
C GLY A 197 13.71 3.19 5.03
N PHE A 198 13.04 2.05 5.23
CA PHE A 198 12.98 1.38 6.54
C PHE A 198 14.32 0.77 6.93
N GLY A 199 15.06 0.17 5.99
CA GLY A 199 16.40 -0.35 6.25
C GLY A 199 17.37 0.74 6.72
N LEU A 200 17.37 1.89 6.05
CA LEU A 200 18.15 3.05 6.44
C LEU A 200 17.72 3.59 7.82
N SER A 201 16.41 3.67 8.08
CA SER A 201 15.88 4.15 9.36
C SER A 201 16.31 3.26 10.54
N ILE A 202 16.25 1.94 10.36
CA ILE A 202 16.71 0.98 11.37
C ILE A 202 18.22 1.10 11.56
N SER A 203 18.98 1.20 10.46
CA SER A 203 20.43 1.35 10.54
C SER A 203 20.84 2.63 11.29
N ALA A 204 20.09 3.72 11.13
CA ALA A 204 20.36 4.98 11.84
C ALA A 204 20.11 4.88 13.35
N ILE A 205 19.11 4.09 13.78
CA ILE A 205 18.89 3.79 15.20
C ILE A 205 20.12 3.09 15.79
N PHE A 206 20.73 2.15 15.05
CA PHE A 206 21.91 1.43 15.51
C PHE A 206 23.23 2.22 15.35
N LEU A 207 23.31 3.14 14.39
CA LEU A 207 24.52 3.88 14.05
C LEU A 207 24.59 5.28 14.68
N VAL A 208 23.58 5.69 15.47
CA VAL A 208 23.52 6.98 16.20
C VAL A 208 23.82 8.17 15.28
N THR A 209 23.20 8.20 14.09
CA THR A 209 23.25 9.35 13.18
C THR A 209 21.90 10.04 13.12
N SER A 210 21.90 11.35 13.36
CA SER A 210 20.78 12.21 13.74
C SER A 210 19.81 12.60 12.61
N ASP A 211 18.52 12.65 12.98
CA ASP A 211 17.37 13.49 12.56
C ASP A 211 16.99 13.76 11.09
N GLU A 212 17.87 13.61 10.11
CA GLU A 212 17.56 14.00 8.72
C GLU A 212 16.67 13.00 7.95
N ILE A 213 16.42 11.80 8.52
CA ILE A 213 15.64 10.74 7.86
C ILE A 213 14.12 10.99 7.94
N SER A 214 13.69 11.96 8.74
CA SER A 214 12.28 12.30 8.98
C SER A 214 11.52 12.77 7.73
N LEU A 215 12.22 13.33 6.73
CA LEU A 215 11.64 13.82 5.47
C LEU A 215 11.34 12.72 4.44
N VAL A 216 11.85 11.50 4.64
CA VAL A 216 11.66 10.40 3.69
C VAL A 216 10.20 9.93 3.66
N TYR A 217 9.51 9.91 4.81
CA TYR A 217 8.17 9.35 4.93
C TYR A 217 7.09 10.12 4.15
N PRO A 218 7.00 11.47 4.21
CA PRO A 218 6.02 12.22 3.44
C PRO A 218 6.29 12.16 1.92
N ILE A 219 7.57 12.13 1.51
CA ILE A 219 7.96 12.03 0.10
C ILE A 219 7.52 10.70 -0.49
N VAL A 220 7.63 9.60 0.26
CA VAL A 220 7.15 8.28 -0.15
C VAL A 220 5.63 8.31 -0.43
N ALA A 221 4.84 8.99 0.41
CA ALA A 221 3.39 9.13 0.20
C ALA A 221 3.05 9.86 -1.10
N VAL A 222 3.74 10.96 -1.37
CA VAL A 222 3.54 11.77 -2.58
C VAL A 222 3.98 11.00 -3.82
N ALA A 223 5.16 10.37 -3.77
CA ALA A 223 5.67 9.56 -4.87
C ALA A 223 4.69 8.43 -5.24
N ILE A 224 4.04 7.83 -4.24
CA ILE A 224 3.09 6.74 -4.44
C ILE A 224 1.73 7.25 -4.90
N GLY A 225 1.26 8.39 -4.39
CA GLY A 225 0.09 9.09 -4.93
C GLY A 225 0.26 9.40 -6.42
N VAL A 226 1.45 9.83 -6.84
CA VAL A 226 1.79 10.07 -8.25
C VAL A 226 1.91 8.74 -9.03
N ALA A 227 2.59 7.74 -8.47
CA ALA A 227 2.76 6.44 -9.11
C ALA A 227 1.44 5.69 -9.31
N LEU A 228 0.47 5.82 -8.39
CA LEU A 228 -0.86 5.21 -8.50
C LEU A 228 -1.84 6.09 -9.29
N GLY A 229 -1.75 7.42 -9.15
CA GLY A 229 -2.63 8.39 -9.79
C GLY A 229 -2.42 8.56 -11.31
N THR A 230 -1.20 8.34 -11.79
CA THR A 230 -0.85 8.45 -13.22
C THR A 230 -1.54 7.40 -14.13
N GLN A 231 -2.25 6.41 -13.56
CA GLN A 231 -3.02 5.43 -14.36
C GLN A 231 -4.10 6.06 -15.25
N LYS A 232 -4.59 7.28 -14.93
CA LYS A 232 -5.55 7.99 -15.78
C LYS A 232 -5.01 8.31 -17.18
N VAL A 233 -3.73 8.65 -17.31
CA VAL A 233 -3.11 8.99 -18.60
C VAL A 233 -3.06 7.76 -19.50
N ILE A 234 -2.74 6.60 -18.94
CA ILE A 234 -2.67 5.33 -19.67
C ILE A 234 -4.07 4.85 -20.09
N ASN A 235 -5.07 4.95 -19.20
CA ASN A 235 -6.45 4.55 -19.55
C ASN A 235 -7.09 5.48 -20.62
N LEU A 236 -6.74 6.78 -20.63
CA LEU A 236 -7.16 7.70 -21.70
C LEU A 236 -6.48 7.39 -23.04
N LEU A 237 -5.19 7.01 -23.02
CA LEU A 237 -4.47 6.55 -24.21
C LEU A 237 -5.06 5.24 -24.76
N MET A 238 -5.40 4.28 -23.90
CA MET A 238 -6.02 3.02 -24.33
C MET A 238 -7.46 3.19 -24.81
N SER A 239 -8.24 4.10 -24.20
CA SER A 239 -9.57 4.45 -24.71
C SER A 239 -9.52 5.10 -26.08
N LYS A 240 -8.46 5.90 -26.37
CA LYS A 240 -8.25 6.44 -27.72
C LYS A 240 -7.83 5.35 -28.71
N HIS A 241 -7.01 4.39 -28.30
CA HIS A 241 -6.59 3.28 -29.15
C HIS A 241 -7.77 2.36 -29.55
N HIS A 242 -8.66 2.05 -28.60
CA HIS A 242 -9.87 1.27 -28.90
C HIS A 242 -10.88 1.99 -29.82
N MET A 243 -10.91 3.32 -29.85
CA MET A 243 -11.71 4.05 -30.84
C MET A 243 -11.08 4.01 -32.24
N VAL A 244 -9.77 3.84 -32.36
CA VAL A 244 -9.07 3.72 -33.65
C VAL A 244 -9.17 2.29 -34.20
N GLU A 245 -9.12 1.27 -33.35
CA GLU A 245 -9.25 -0.15 -33.75
C GLU A 245 -10.69 -0.63 -33.93
N GLY A 246 -11.69 0.12 -33.46
CA GLY A 246 -13.11 -0.19 -33.66
C GLY A 246 -13.59 -0.17 -35.13
N ASN A 247 -12.74 0.24 -36.06
CA ASN A 247 -13.03 0.23 -37.50
C ASN A 247 -12.41 -0.96 -38.27
N LEU A 248 -11.72 -1.90 -37.61
CA LEU A 248 -11.14 -3.08 -38.29
C LEU A 248 -11.43 -4.40 -37.57
N SER A 249 -12.36 -5.15 -38.18
CA SER A 249 -12.58 -6.61 -38.17
C SER A 249 -12.90 -7.36 -36.86
N VAL A 250 -14.15 -7.84 -36.80
CA VAL A 250 -14.61 -9.23 -36.65
C VAL A 250 -13.57 -10.27 -36.19
N GLY A 251 -13.87 -10.90 -35.04
CA GLY A 251 -13.20 -12.13 -34.56
C GLY A 251 -12.87 -12.09 -33.06
N HIS A 252 -13.88 -12.18 -32.18
CA HIS A 252 -13.69 -12.03 -30.72
C HIS A 252 -13.17 -13.32 -30.05
N PRO A 253 -12.01 -13.28 -29.36
CA PRO A 253 -11.69 -14.24 -28.30
C PRO A 253 -12.45 -13.89 -27.00
N PRO A 254 -12.57 -14.83 -26.05
CA PRO A 254 -13.37 -14.65 -24.84
C PRO A 254 -12.80 -13.51 -23.98
N ARG A 255 -13.62 -12.50 -23.72
CA ARG A 255 -13.32 -11.43 -22.76
C ARG A 255 -13.33 -12.01 -21.35
N LEU A 256 -12.26 -11.77 -20.60
CA LEU A 256 -12.20 -12.05 -19.17
C LEU A 256 -13.12 -11.07 -18.44
N VAL A 257 -14.43 -11.37 -18.42
CA VAL A 257 -15.37 -10.69 -17.53
C VAL A 257 -15.08 -11.20 -16.13
N ILE A 258 -14.27 -10.45 -15.38
CA ILE A 258 -14.19 -10.60 -13.93
C ILE A 258 -15.58 -10.21 -13.41
N LEU A 259 -16.47 -11.20 -13.30
CA LEU A 259 -17.81 -11.07 -12.75
C LEU A 259 -17.70 -10.50 -11.34
N ALA A 260 -18.20 -9.28 -11.17
CA ALA A 260 -18.50 -8.71 -9.86
C ALA A 260 -19.66 -9.51 -9.24
N PRO A 261 -19.55 -9.98 -7.98
CA PRO A 261 -20.74 -10.37 -7.24
C PRO A 261 -21.51 -9.10 -6.88
N ILE A 262 -22.82 -9.13 -7.13
CA ILE A 262 -23.81 -8.21 -6.57
C ILE A 262 -23.82 -8.37 -5.04
#